data_AF-A0A6N6KI01-F1
#
_entry.id   AF-A0A6N6KI01-F1
#
_cell.length_a   1.000
_cell.length_b   1.000
_cell.length_c   1.000
_cell.angle_alpha   90.00
_cell.angle_beta   90.00
_cell.angle_gamma   90.00
#
_symmetry.space_group_name_H-M   'P 1'
#
loop_
_entity.id
_entity.type
_entity.pdbx_description
1 polymer ?
#
loop_
_entity_poly.entity_id
_entity_poly.type
_entity_poly.pdbx_seq_one_letter_code
_entity_poly.pdbx_strand_id
1 'polypeptide(L)'
;MSCNRVDRLVEKMAHSNALECEYVGGLASYPSKQYKRYKKLSRIASPDKLIELTDHDSAAVAIYASHALINRELIAPDLLLSKFLHEDKYASTSCGCLLSSSSASWEVYMEYRNLHLEWLDVDTGEYVIHDTPELFKMDSIVLYANKPGSFLYYVVFQDRKFPEKFNERILELAFNEQNYYALTYVFNHLRKDHTDLLFDTLYLLLEKKSTEHYQKTEIEKMLKNLDENFGKDQYHFN
;
A
#
# COMPACT_ATOMS: atom_id res chain seq x y z
N MET A 1 24.68 -21.62 21.19
CA MET A 1 23.80 -22.64 20.56
C MET A 1 22.47 -22.06 20.00
N SER A 2 22.32 -20.74 19.83
CA SER A 2 21.07 -20.09 19.33
C SER A 2 20.95 -20.05 17.79
N CYS A 3 22.03 -19.73 17.06
CA CYS A 3 22.04 -19.58 15.59
C CYS A 3 21.40 -20.77 14.84
N ASN A 4 21.85 -22.00 15.13
CA ASN A 4 21.38 -23.21 14.44
C ASN A 4 19.86 -23.44 14.53
N ARG A 5 19.14 -22.79 15.46
CA ARG A 5 17.68 -22.89 15.56
C ARG A 5 16.96 -21.87 14.70
N VAL A 6 17.50 -20.66 14.56
CA VAL A 6 16.96 -19.61 13.69
C VAL A 6 17.16 -19.99 12.24
N ASP A 7 18.36 -20.43 11.87
CA ASP A 7 18.68 -20.73 10.46
C ASP A 7 17.81 -21.87 9.91
N ARG A 8 17.64 -22.97 10.67
CA ARG A 8 16.71 -24.06 10.29
C ARG A 8 15.24 -23.64 10.21
N LEU A 9 14.86 -22.59 10.95
CA LEU A 9 13.51 -22.04 10.89
C LEU A 9 13.34 -21.23 9.61
N VAL A 10 14.32 -20.40 9.30
CA VAL A 10 14.39 -19.57 8.09
C VAL A 10 14.40 -20.45 6.83
N GLU A 11 15.20 -21.51 6.77
CA GLU A 11 15.20 -22.46 5.64
C GLU A 11 13.80 -23.02 5.35
N LYS A 12 13.06 -23.37 6.41
CA LYS A 12 11.69 -23.90 6.29
C LYS A 12 10.68 -22.84 5.86
N MET A 13 10.91 -21.58 6.23
CA MET A 13 10.08 -20.45 5.81
C MET A 13 10.36 -20.07 4.36
N ALA A 14 11.63 -20.08 3.96
CA ALA A 14 12.07 -19.74 2.61
C ALA A 14 11.52 -20.70 1.54
N HIS A 15 11.37 -21.99 1.88
CA HIS A 15 10.93 -23.00 0.92
C HIS A 15 9.56 -22.73 0.30
N SER A 16 8.61 -22.14 1.04
CA SER A 16 7.29 -21.81 0.49
C SER A 16 7.23 -20.44 -0.19
N ASN A 17 8.19 -19.55 0.11
CA ASN A 17 8.15 -18.12 -0.22
C ASN A 17 6.74 -17.49 -0.09
N ALA A 18 6.01 -17.90 0.96
CA ALA A 18 4.64 -17.50 1.20
C ALA A 18 4.47 -16.82 2.56
N LEU A 19 3.63 -15.79 2.57
CA LEU A 19 3.08 -15.14 3.74
C LEU A 19 1.70 -15.73 4.01
N GLU A 20 1.56 -16.38 5.15
CA GLU A 20 0.30 -16.97 5.59
C GLU A 20 -0.20 -16.24 6.84
N CYS A 21 -1.50 -15.95 6.87
CA CYS A 21 -2.21 -15.56 8.09
C CYS A 21 -2.28 -16.72 9.09
N GLU A 22 -2.80 -16.46 10.29
CA GLU A 22 -2.94 -17.49 11.33
C GLU A 22 -3.72 -18.73 10.87
N TYR A 23 -4.73 -18.52 10.03
CA TYR A 23 -5.55 -19.56 9.43
C TYR A 23 -5.53 -19.48 7.90
N VAL A 24 -5.43 -20.63 7.24
CA VAL A 24 -5.38 -20.76 5.77
C VAL A 24 -6.25 -21.93 5.28
N GLY A 25 -6.66 -21.87 4.02
CA GLY A 25 -7.54 -22.84 3.38
C GLY A 25 -9.02 -22.45 3.43
N GLY A 26 -9.85 -23.23 2.74
CA GLY A 26 -11.29 -22.96 2.54
C GLY A 26 -12.16 -23.11 3.79
N LEU A 27 -13.33 -23.75 3.63
CA LEU A 27 -14.42 -23.83 4.61
C LEU A 27 -14.03 -24.32 6.03
N ALA A 28 -12.87 -24.95 6.20
CA ALA A 28 -12.39 -25.47 7.49
C ALA A 28 -11.15 -24.75 8.06
N SER A 29 -10.62 -23.70 7.39
CA SER A 29 -9.52 -22.81 7.84
C SER A 29 -8.56 -23.43 8.87
N TYR A 30 -7.42 -23.94 8.42
CA TYR A 30 -6.46 -24.64 9.26
C TYR A 30 -5.38 -23.72 9.80
N PRO A 31 -4.91 -23.92 11.05
CA PRO A 31 -3.77 -23.17 11.58
C PRO A 31 -2.53 -23.29 10.69
N SER A 32 -2.02 -22.16 10.23
CA SER A 32 -0.86 -22.11 9.35
C SER A 32 0.42 -22.58 10.05
N LYS A 33 1.17 -23.46 9.39
CA LYS A 33 2.53 -23.81 9.84
C LYS A 33 3.50 -22.66 9.60
N GLN A 34 3.32 -21.90 8.53
CA GLN A 34 4.19 -20.79 8.17
C GLN A 34 4.04 -19.62 9.15
N TYR A 35 2.80 -19.24 9.50
CA TYR A 35 2.52 -18.24 10.52
C TYR A 35 3.09 -18.63 11.88
N LYS A 36 2.95 -19.91 12.29
CA LYS A 36 3.59 -20.42 13.52
C LYS A 36 5.11 -20.30 13.49
N ARG A 37 5.75 -20.48 12.33
CA ARG A 37 7.20 -20.27 12.18
C ARG A 37 7.55 -18.79 12.31
N TYR A 38 6.78 -17.90 11.68
CA TYR A 38 6.93 -16.46 11.83
C TYR A 38 6.84 -16.03 13.31
N LYS A 39 5.78 -16.40 14.03
CA LYS A 39 5.65 -16.06 15.46
C LYS A 39 6.82 -16.59 16.29
N LYS A 40 7.34 -17.77 15.96
CA LYS A 40 8.53 -18.31 16.61
C LYS A 40 9.78 -17.50 16.27
N LEU A 41 10.00 -17.14 15.00
CA LEU A 41 11.12 -16.33 14.53
C LEU A 41 11.13 -14.98 15.25
N SER A 42 10.00 -14.28 15.23
CA SER A 42 9.80 -12.98 15.87
C SER A 42 10.20 -12.98 17.36
N ARG A 43 9.93 -14.09 18.07
CA ARG A 43 10.27 -14.24 19.49
C ARG A 43 11.74 -14.59 19.76
N ILE A 44 12.38 -15.41 18.93
CA ILE A 44 13.70 -16.00 19.26
C ILE A 44 14.87 -15.35 18.53
N ALA A 45 14.64 -14.65 17.42
CA ALA A 45 15.71 -13.98 16.69
C ALA A 45 16.15 -12.69 17.40
N SER A 46 17.45 -12.45 17.44
CA SER A 46 18.01 -11.18 17.90
C SER A 46 17.67 -10.06 16.92
N PRO A 47 17.67 -8.78 17.35
CA PRO A 47 17.50 -7.64 16.46
C PRO A 47 18.45 -7.68 15.26
N ASP A 48 19.76 -7.88 15.48
CA ASP A 48 20.75 -7.95 14.39
C ASP A 48 20.44 -9.05 13.38
N LYS A 49 19.99 -10.22 13.85
CA LYS A 49 19.62 -11.32 12.95
C LYS A 49 18.34 -10.99 12.17
N LEU A 50 17.37 -10.30 12.77
CA LEU A 50 16.19 -9.86 12.04
C LEU A 50 16.55 -8.84 10.96
N ILE A 51 17.45 -7.90 11.25
CA ILE A 51 17.97 -6.93 10.27
C ILE A 51 18.64 -7.66 9.11
N GLU A 52 19.57 -8.59 9.40
CA GLU A 52 20.22 -9.43 8.39
C GLU A 52 19.20 -10.17 7.50
N LEU A 53 18.13 -10.71 8.12
CA LEU A 53 17.10 -11.45 7.39
C LEU A 53 16.25 -10.57 6.46
N THR A 54 16.25 -9.25 6.62
CA THR A 54 15.58 -8.35 5.65
C THR A 54 16.26 -8.36 4.28
N ASP A 55 17.51 -8.80 4.19
CA ASP A 55 18.26 -8.94 2.92
C ASP A 55 18.10 -10.33 2.29
N HIS A 56 17.39 -11.26 2.94
CA HIS A 56 17.28 -12.64 2.48
C HIS A 56 16.61 -12.77 1.10
N ASP A 57 17.05 -13.76 0.30
CA ASP A 57 16.55 -13.99 -1.08
C ASP A 57 15.06 -14.32 -1.14
N SER A 58 14.56 -15.12 -0.19
CA SER A 58 13.11 -15.32 -0.03
C SER A 58 12.44 -14.04 0.50
N ALA A 59 11.55 -13.47 -0.32
CA ALA A 59 10.72 -12.33 0.03
C ALA A 59 9.91 -12.59 1.32
N ALA A 60 9.34 -13.79 1.49
CA ALA A 60 8.58 -14.12 2.70
C ALA A 60 9.44 -14.04 3.97
N VAL A 61 10.71 -14.46 3.92
CA VAL A 61 11.63 -14.32 5.06
C VAL A 61 11.92 -12.85 5.33
N ALA A 62 12.22 -12.07 4.30
CA ALA A 62 12.51 -10.64 4.42
C ALA A 62 11.31 -9.86 5.01
N ILE A 63 10.10 -10.16 4.53
CA ILE A 63 8.87 -9.52 5.00
C ILE A 63 8.56 -9.93 6.44
N TYR A 64 8.61 -11.21 6.79
CA TYR A 64 8.38 -11.64 8.18
C TYR A 64 9.42 -11.10 9.17
N ALA A 65 10.67 -10.95 8.74
CA ALA A 65 11.69 -10.29 9.55
C ALA A 65 11.36 -8.81 9.77
N SER A 66 10.89 -8.14 8.72
CA SER A 66 10.44 -6.74 8.76
C SER A 66 9.24 -6.56 9.68
N HIS A 67 8.21 -7.41 9.58
CA HIS A 67 7.08 -7.43 10.51
C HIS A 67 7.53 -7.62 11.96
N ALA A 68 8.49 -8.53 12.21
CA ALA A 68 9.02 -8.73 13.55
C ALA A 68 9.77 -7.49 14.08
N LEU A 69 10.52 -6.78 13.23
CA LEU A 69 11.20 -5.54 13.60
C LEU A 69 10.22 -4.41 13.91
N ILE A 70 9.19 -4.24 13.08
CA ILE A 70 8.13 -3.24 13.24
C ILE A 70 7.35 -3.50 14.54
N ASN A 71 6.83 -4.71 14.72
CA ASN A 71 6.05 -5.10 15.90
C ASN A 71 6.82 -5.04 17.22
N ARG A 72 8.15 -5.07 17.14
CA ARG A 72 9.04 -4.97 18.31
C ARG A 72 9.65 -3.57 18.46
N GLU A 73 9.26 -2.63 17.60
CA GLU A 73 9.76 -1.25 17.59
C GLU A 73 11.31 -1.18 17.53
N LEU A 74 11.93 -2.10 16.78
CA LEU A 74 13.39 -2.22 16.70
C LEU A 74 14.01 -1.43 15.54
N ILE A 75 13.18 -0.93 14.63
CA ILE A 75 13.60 -0.13 13.49
C ILE A 75 12.49 0.85 13.11
N ALA A 76 12.86 1.98 12.54
CA ALA A 76 11.90 2.88 11.93
C ALA A 76 11.34 2.23 10.64
N PRO A 77 10.01 2.13 10.48
CA PRO A 77 9.38 1.43 9.36
C PRO A 77 9.64 2.13 8.01
N ASP A 78 9.89 3.44 8.00
CA ASP A 78 10.25 4.20 6.81
C ASP A 78 11.55 3.72 6.14
N LEU A 79 12.52 3.25 6.93
CA LEU A 79 13.78 2.69 6.42
C LEU A 79 13.52 1.38 5.67
N LEU A 80 12.66 0.51 6.22
CA LEU A 80 12.26 -0.74 5.58
C LEU A 80 11.42 -0.48 4.33
N LEU A 81 10.49 0.49 4.39
CA LEU A 81 9.67 0.88 3.25
C LEU A 81 10.54 1.40 2.11
N SER A 82 11.44 2.34 2.40
CA SER A 82 12.35 2.92 1.40
C SER A 82 13.19 1.83 0.74
N LYS A 83 13.72 0.89 1.53
CA LYS A 83 14.45 -0.27 1.00
C LYS A 83 13.60 -1.07 0.03
N PHE A 84 12.42 -1.53 0.44
CA PHE A 84 11.60 -2.40 -0.41
C PHE A 84 10.89 -1.69 -1.56
N LEU A 85 10.77 -0.36 -1.55
CA LEU A 85 10.33 0.38 -2.73
C LEU A 85 11.33 0.32 -3.88
N HIS A 86 12.61 0.07 -3.58
CA HIS A 86 13.65 -0.13 -4.58
C HIS A 86 13.88 -1.61 -4.94
N GLU A 87 13.23 -2.54 -4.24
CA GLU A 87 13.36 -3.98 -4.46
C GLU A 87 12.06 -4.57 -4.99
N ASP A 88 12.11 -5.23 -6.14
CA ASP A 88 10.95 -5.91 -6.72
C ASP A 88 10.75 -7.30 -6.07
N LYS A 89 10.52 -7.32 -4.75
CA LYS A 89 10.32 -8.56 -3.96
C LYS A 89 8.85 -8.85 -3.74
N TYR A 90 8.40 -10.03 -4.18
CA TYR A 90 7.04 -10.53 -3.96
C TYR A 90 7.02 -11.87 -3.25
N ALA A 91 6.00 -12.05 -2.42
CA ALA A 91 5.65 -13.31 -1.81
C ALA A 91 4.18 -13.63 -2.13
N SER A 92 3.87 -14.93 -2.28
CA SER A 92 2.48 -15.35 -2.32
C SER A 92 1.83 -15.13 -0.96
N THR A 93 0.59 -14.66 -0.93
CA THR A 93 -0.16 -14.46 0.31
C THR A 93 -1.30 -15.45 0.41
N SER A 94 -1.57 -15.92 1.63
CA SER A 94 -2.68 -16.85 1.92
C SER A 94 -3.32 -16.51 3.25
N CYS A 95 -4.59 -16.13 3.22
CA CYS A 95 -5.38 -15.79 4.41
C CYS A 95 -6.80 -16.35 4.25
N GLY A 96 -7.14 -17.37 5.03
CA GLY A 96 -8.33 -18.17 4.77
C GLY A 96 -8.31 -18.76 3.36
N CYS A 97 -9.36 -18.53 2.58
CA CYS A 97 -9.47 -18.96 1.18
C CYS A 97 -8.85 -17.98 0.18
N LEU A 98 -8.40 -16.80 0.62
CA LEU A 98 -7.84 -15.78 -0.25
C LEU A 98 -6.39 -16.12 -0.55
N LEU A 99 -6.08 -16.28 -1.83
CA LEU A 99 -4.73 -16.46 -2.35
C LEU A 99 -4.40 -15.27 -3.26
N SER A 100 -3.27 -14.63 -3.01
CA SER A 100 -2.81 -13.49 -3.81
C SER A 100 -1.27 -13.45 -3.83
N SER A 101 -0.72 -12.30 -4.25
CA SER A 101 0.68 -11.96 -4.15
C SER A 101 0.78 -10.53 -3.62
N SER A 102 1.80 -10.24 -2.82
CA SER A 102 2.05 -8.90 -2.31
C SER A 102 3.52 -8.52 -2.42
N SER A 103 3.77 -7.24 -2.64
CA SER A 103 5.12 -6.69 -2.62
C SER A 103 5.58 -6.50 -1.18
N ALA A 104 6.89 -6.57 -0.95
CA ALA A 104 7.46 -6.30 0.37
C ALA A 104 7.18 -4.86 0.85
N SER A 105 7.16 -3.89 -0.07
CA SER A 105 6.80 -2.49 0.24
C SER A 105 5.37 -2.35 0.77
N TRP A 106 4.41 -3.04 0.13
CA TRP A 106 3.02 -3.09 0.57
C TRP A 106 2.90 -3.70 1.96
N GLU A 107 3.55 -4.85 2.19
CA GLU A 107 3.47 -5.57 3.47
C GLU A 107 4.10 -4.80 4.63
N VAL A 108 5.18 -4.07 4.38
CA VAL A 108 5.80 -3.19 5.40
C VAL A 108 4.89 -2.00 5.73
N TYR A 109 4.35 -1.35 4.69
CA TYR A 109 3.45 -0.22 4.87
C TYR A 109 2.19 -0.63 5.65
N MET A 110 1.55 -1.72 5.23
CA MET A 110 0.32 -2.20 5.85
C MET A 110 0.54 -2.73 7.26
N GLU A 111 1.66 -3.39 7.56
CA GLU A 111 1.93 -3.84 8.93
C GLU A 111 1.99 -2.64 9.89
N TYR A 112 2.74 -1.59 9.53
CA TYR A 112 2.82 -0.41 10.38
C TYR A 112 1.47 0.31 10.50
N ARG A 113 0.76 0.50 9.39
CA ARG A 113 -0.58 1.10 9.38
C ARG A 113 -1.56 0.33 10.26
N ASN A 114 -1.55 -1.01 10.19
CA ASN A 114 -2.48 -1.87 10.93
C ASN A 114 -2.26 -1.80 12.45
N LEU A 115 -1.04 -1.53 12.92
CA LEU A 115 -0.75 -1.29 14.33
C LEU A 115 -1.38 0.02 14.86
N HIS A 116 -1.76 0.93 13.97
CA HIS A 116 -2.27 2.25 14.29
C HIS A 116 -3.74 2.43 13.89
N LEU A 117 -4.47 1.35 13.60
CA LEU A 117 -5.92 1.40 13.44
C LEU A 117 -6.57 1.63 14.81
N GLU A 118 -7.40 2.65 14.94
CA GLU A 118 -8.08 2.98 16.19
C GLU A 118 -9.40 2.21 16.30
N TRP A 119 -10.29 2.36 15.31
CA TRP A 119 -11.61 1.74 15.29
C TRP A 119 -12.22 1.75 13.87
N LEU A 120 -13.29 0.98 13.67
CA LEU A 120 -14.08 0.95 12.44
C LEU A 120 -15.26 1.92 12.56
N ASP A 121 -15.30 2.93 11.72
CA ASP A 121 -16.45 3.80 11.56
C ASP A 121 -17.62 3.03 10.96
N VAL A 122 -18.68 2.88 11.74
CA VAL A 122 -19.84 2.04 11.38
C VAL A 122 -20.76 2.70 10.36
N ASP A 123 -20.72 4.04 10.25
CA ASP A 123 -21.57 4.79 9.32
C ASP A 123 -20.95 4.81 7.93
N THR A 124 -19.62 4.89 7.86
CA THR A 124 -18.86 4.89 6.60
C THR A 124 -18.35 3.50 6.21
N GLY A 125 -18.17 2.61 7.18
CA GLY A 125 -17.48 1.33 6.99
C GLY A 125 -15.96 1.47 6.86
N GLU A 126 -15.40 2.64 7.18
CA GLU A 126 -13.97 2.94 7.02
C GLU A 126 -13.22 2.83 8.34
N TYR A 127 -11.94 2.45 8.29
CA TYR A 127 -11.13 2.41 9.50
C TYR A 127 -10.56 3.80 9.80
N VAL A 128 -10.73 4.26 11.05
CA VAL A 128 -10.05 5.43 11.57
C VAL A 128 -8.65 5.05 12.00
N ILE A 129 -7.67 5.84 11.55
CA ILE A 129 -6.25 5.59 11.79
C ILE A 129 -5.71 6.68 12.70
N HIS A 130 -4.91 6.28 13.67
CA HIS A 130 -4.13 7.19 14.49
C HIS A 130 -2.99 7.76 13.64
N ASP A 131 -3.12 9.01 13.22
CA ASP A 131 -2.14 9.66 12.37
C ASP A 131 -0.84 9.95 13.12
N THR A 132 0.19 9.12 12.89
CA THR A 132 1.51 9.29 13.50
C THR A 132 2.46 10.07 12.58
N PRO A 133 3.43 10.82 13.14
CA PRO A 133 4.48 11.45 12.33
C PRO A 133 5.27 10.47 11.44
N GLU A 134 5.39 9.22 11.89
CA GLU A 134 6.07 8.16 11.16
C GLU A 134 5.23 7.65 9.97
N LEU A 135 3.91 7.47 10.15
CA LEU A 135 3.01 7.14 9.04
C LEU A 135 3.02 8.27 7.99
N PHE A 136 2.95 9.52 8.43
CA PHE A 136 3.05 10.66 7.52
C PHE A 136 4.38 10.71 6.75
N LYS A 137 5.48 10.29 7.39
CA LYS A 137 6.79 10.17 6.73
C LYS A 137 6.78 9.06 5.68
N MET A 138 6.18 7.91 5.99
CA MET A 138 5.99 6.81 5.03
C MET A 138 5.15 7.25 3.83
N ASP A 139 4.07 7.99 4.05
CA ASP A 139 3.20 8.54 3.01
C ASP A 139 3.96 9.49 2.09
N SER A 140 4.78 10.36 2.67
CA SER A 140 5.69 11.22 1.91
C SER A 140 6.65 10.39 1.07
N ILE A 141 7.23 9.31 1.61
CA ILE A 141 8.14 8.44 0.83
C ILE A 141 7.39 7.82 -0.37
N VAL A 142 6.16 7.35 -0.17
CA VAL A 142 5.33 6.80 -1.27
C VAL A 142 5.07 7.85 -2.35
N LEU A 143 4.73 9.10 -1.99
CA LEU A 143 4.47 10.16 -2.97
C LEU A 143 5.68 10.45 -3.89
N TYR A 144 6.90 10.35 -3.37
CA TYR A 144 8.14 10.61 -4.11
C TYR A 144 8.80 9.35 -4.66
N ALA A 145 8.25 8.17 -4.39
CA ALA A 145 8.79 6.92 -4.89
C ALA A 145 8.57 6.78 -6.40
N ASN A 146 9.54 6.19 -7.08
CA ASN A 146 9.38 5.80 -8.48
C ASN A 146 8.52 4.52 -8.54
N LYS A 147 7.25 4.65 -8.92
CA LYS A 147 6.29 3.53 -9.08
C LYS A 147 6.14 2.65 -7.82
N PRO A 148 5.68 3.20 -6.68
CA PRO A 148 5.49 2.43 -5.44
C PRO A 148 4.46 1.28 -5.54
N GLY A 149 3.62 1.29 -6.59
CA GLY A 149 2.50 0.38 -6.76
C GLY A 149 1.17 1.09 -6.50
N SER A 150 0.17 0.80 -7.34
CA SER A 150 -1.09 1.53 -7.35
C SER A 150 -1.84 1.45 -6.02
N PHE A 151 -1.77 0.33 -5.30
CA PHE A 151 -2.43 0.17 -4.01
C PHE A 151 -1.82 1.03 -2.90
N LEU A 152 -0.51 1.32 -2.93
CA LEU A 152 0.08 2.25 -1.97
C LEU A 152 -0.46 3.67 -2.19
N TYR A 153 -0.57 4.12 -3.44
CA TYR A 153 -1.20 5.42 -3.73
C TYR A 153 -2.65 5.48 -3.26
N TYR A 154 -3.43 4.42 -3.50
CA TYR A 154 -4.82 4.33 -3.02
C TYR A 154 -4.91 4.62 -1.52
N VAL A 155 -4.14 3.88 -0.71
CA VAL A 155 -4.21 4.01 0.76
C VAL A 155 -3.69 5.38 1.21
N VAL A 156 -2.56 5.84 0.66
CA VAL A 156 -1.94 7.12 1.01
C VAL A 156 -2.88 8.31 0.73
N PHE A 157 -3.63 8.28 -0.37
CA PHE A 157 -4.58 9.36 -0.70
C PHE A 157 -5.93 9.23 0.01
N GLN A 158 -6.33 8.04 0.47
CA GLN A 158 -7.54 7.87 1.28
C GLN A 158 -7.34 8.30 2.73
N ASP A 159 -6.19 8.01 3.31
CA ASP A 159 -5.99 8.15 4.75
C ASP A 159 -5.84 9.62 5.21
N ARG A 160 -5.56 10.57 4.31
CA ARG A 160 -5.33 11.97 4.72
C ARG A 160 -5.49 13.02 3.63
N LYS A 161 -5.63 14.26 4.09
CA LYS A 161 -5.39 15.47 3.30
C LYS A 161 -3.95 15.97 3.52
N PHE A 162 -3.18 16.08 2.44
CA PHE A 162 -1.80 16.57 2.44
C PHE A 162 -1.69 18.09 2.61
N PRO A 163 -0.64 18.58 3.29
CA PRO A 163 -0.27 19.99 3.29
C PRO A 163 0.09 20.51 1.89
N GLU A 164 -0.10 21.81 1.65
CA GLU A 164 0.09 22.44 0.34
C GLU A 164 1.48 22.23 -0.29
N LYS A 165 2.52 22.05 0.53
CA LYS A 165 3.88 21.78 0.06
C LYS A 165 4.01 20.50 -0.79
N PHE A 166 3.02 19.60 -0.74
CA PHE A 166 2.97 18.39 -1.58
C PHE A 166 2.15 18.57 -2.86
N ASN A 167 1.44 19.69 -3.02
CA ASN A 167 0.52 19.90 -4.15
C ASN A 167 1.25 19.74 -5.48
N GLU A 168 2.44 20.33 -5.64
CA GLU A 168 3.21 20.20 -6.89
C GLU A 168 3.44 18.73 -7.28
N ARG A 169 3.90 17.90 -6.33
CA ARG A 169 4.12 16.47 -6.58
C ARG A 169 2.82 15.72 -6.86
N ILE A 170 1.74 16.04 -6.15
CA ILE A 170 0.42 15.41 -6.35
C ILE A 170 -0.14 15.77 -7.74
N LEU A 171 0.03 17.02 -8.18
CA LEU A 171 -0.39 17.47 -9.51
C LEU A 171 0.45 16.81 -10.61
N GLU A 172 1.76 16.65 -10.40
CA GLU A 172 2.63 15.89 -11.30
C GLU A 172 2.16 14.43 -11.43
N LEU A 173 1.90 13.75 -10.30
CA LEU A 173 1.34 12.40 -10.29
C LEU A 173 0.00 12.33 -11.03
N ALA A 174 -0.89 13.28 -10.78
CA ALA A 174 -2.23 13.30 -11.35
C ALA A 174 -2.22 13.55 -12.86
N PHE A 175 -1.49 14.56 -13.33
CA PHE A 175 -1.61 15.04 -14.71
C PHE A 175 -0.50 14.52 -15.63
N ASN A 176 0.74 14.46 -15.14
CA ASN A 176 1.87 14.00 -15.95
C ASN A 176 1.97 12.47 -15.94
N GLU A 177 1.88 11.86 -14.76
CA GLU A 177 1.93 10.39 -14.63
C GLU A 177 0.55 9.74 -14.81
N GLN A 178 -0.52 10.54 -14.86
CA GLN A 178 -1.90 10.08 -15.07
C GLN A 178 -2.33 9.03 -14.03
N ASN A 179 -1.88 9.23 -12.79
CA ASN A 179 -2.21 8.37 -11.67
C ASN A 179 -3.67 8.60 -11.24
N TYR A 180 -4.49 7.57 -11.37
CA TYR A 180 -5.93 7.62 -11.06
C TYR A 180 -6.20 8.11 -9.62
N TYR A 181 -5.48 7.59 -8.62
CA TYR A 181 -5.73 7.96 -7.22
C TYR A 181 -5.32 9.40 -6.91
N ALA A 182 -4.22 9.88 -7.51
CA ALA A 182 -3.82 11.28 -7.41
C ALA A 182 -4.85 12.21 -8.09
N LEU A 183 -5.41 11.80 -9.24
CA LEU A 183 -6.49 12.55 -9.90
C LEU A 183 -7.74 12.65 -9.04
N THR A 184 -8.17 11.54 -8.43
CA THR A 184 -9.30 11.55 -7.49
C THR A 184 -9.02 12.49 -6.31
N TYR A 185 -7.78 12.48 -5.78
CA TYR A 185 -7.38 13.41 -4.72
C TYR A 185 -7.48 14.88 -5.17
N VAL A 186 -6.95 15.21 -6.35
CA VAL A 186 -7.03 16.58 -6.92
C VAL A 186 -8.49 16.99 -7.11
N PHE A 187 -9.33 16.11 -7.65
CA PHE A 187 -10.76 16.37 -7.82
C PHE A 187 -11.47 16.68 -6.49
N ASN A 188 -11.13 15.95 -5.42
CA ASN A 188 -11.78 16.12 -4.12
C ASN A 188 -11.24 17.33 -3.32
N HIS A 189 -9.97 17.71 -3.50
CA HIS A 189 -9.30 18.63 -2.57
C HIS A 189 -8.65 19.86 -3.21
N LEU A 190 -8.28 19.79 -4.49
CA LEU A 190 -7.52 20.82 -5.20
C LEU A 190 -8.21 21.33 -6.47
N ARG A 191 -9.46 20.93 -6.71
CA ARG A 191 -10.20 21.17 -7.97
C ARG A 191 -10.26 22.61 -8.44
N LYS A 192 -10.38 23.58 -7.53
CA LYS A 192 -10.76 24.96 -7.84
C LYS A 192 -9.92 25.60 -8.95
N ASP A 193 -8.63 25.30 -9.00
CA ASP A 193 -7.68 25.92 -9.93
C ASP A 193 -7.22 24.94 -11.05
N HIS A 194 -7.86 23.77 -11.16
CA HIS A 194 -7.42 22.68 -12.02
C HIS A 194 -8.55 22.00 -12.81
N THR A 195 -9.72 22.65 -12.93
CA THR A 195 -10.91 22.08 -13.59
C THR A 195 -10.63 21.62 -15.03
N ASP A 196 -9.99 22.46 -15.86
CA ASP A 196 -9.74 22.13 -17.27
C ASP A 196 -8.78 20.93 -17.40
N LEU A 197 -7.69 20.94 -16.63
CA LEU A 197 -6.72 19.82 -16.59
C LEU A 197 -7.36 18.53 -16.08
N LEU A 198 -8.27 18.61 -15.10
CA LEU A 198 -9.04 17.47 -14.63
C LEU A 198 -9.92 16.93 -15.74
N PHE A 199 -10.68 17.78 -16.42
CA PHE A 199 -11.55 17.37 -17.52
C PHE A 199 -10.76 16.62 -18.59
N ASP A 200 -9.72 17.26 -19.14
CA ASP A 200 -8.88 16.68 -20.20
C ASP A 200 -8.27 15.34 -19.77
N THR A 201 -7.70 15.27 -18.57
CA THR A 201 -7.02 14.05 -18.10
C THR A 201 -8.01 12.92 -17.82
N LEU A 202 -9.20 13.21 -17.30
CA LEU A 202 -10.25 12.23 -17.06
C LEU A 202 -10.77 11.62 -18.37
N TYR A 203 -10.97 12.42 -19.42
CA TYR A 203 -11.32 11.89 -20.75
C TYR A 203 -10.23 10.97 -21.31
N LEU A 204 -8.96 11.39 -21.22
CA LEU A 204 -7.83 10.56 -21.65
C LEU A 204 -7.81 9.21 -20.91
N LEU A 205 -8.14 9.18 -19.61
CA LEU A 205 -8.22 7.93 -18.86
C LEU A 205 -9.41 7.04 -19.27
N LEU A 206 -10.56 7.59 -19.67
CA LEU A 206 -11.69 6.77 -20.16
C LEU A 206 -11.36 6.02 -21.45
N GLU A 207 -10.63 6.68 -22.35
CA GLU A 207 -10.23 6.11 -23.65
C GLU A 207 -9.14 5.04 -23.52
N LYS A 208 -8.33 5.09 -22.45
CA LYS A 208 -7.30 4.08 -22.19
C LYS A 208 -7.92 2.70 -21.96
N LYS A 209 -7.35 1.72 -22.65
CA LYS A 209 -7.70 0.30 -22.47
C LYS A 209 -7.26 -0.27 -21.11
N SER A 210 -6.22 0.29 -20.51
CA SER A 210 -5.67 -0.16 -19.23
C SER A 210 -6.48 0.30 -18.03
N THR A 211 -7.41 1.24 -18.20
CA THR A 211 -8.25 1.76 -17.12
C THR A 211 -9.29 0.73 -16.73
N GLU A 212 -9.33 0.40 -15.44
CA GLU A 212 -10.21 -0.65 -14.92
C GLU A 212 -11.68 -0.22 -14.96
N HIS A 213 -12.60 -1.18 -15.06
CA HIS A 213 -14.03 -0.87 -15.19
C HIS A 213 -14.56 -0.02 -14.02
N TYR A 214 -14.16 -0.31 -12.78
CA TYR A 214 -14.58 0.49 -11.63
C TYR A 214 -14.06 1.93 -11.72
N GLN A 215 -12.83 2.13 -12.20
CA GLN A 215 -12.24 3.46 -12.38
C GLN A 215 -13.02 4.25 -13.42
N LYS A 216 -13.43 3.61 -14.53
CA LYS A 216 -14.24 4.26 -15.57
C LYS A 216 -15.56 4.77 -15.01
N THR A 217 -16.26 3.96 -14.22
CA THR A 217 -17.52 4.36 -13.58
C THR A 217 -17.33 5.57 -12.66
N GLU A 218 -16.25 5.62 -11.87
CA GLU A 218 -15.96 6.77 -11.02
C GLU A 218 -15.53 8.00 -11.83
N ILE A 219 -14.77 7.82 -12.90
CA ILE A 219 -14.39 8.91 -13.83
C ILE A 219 -15.62 9.54 -14.47
N GLU A 220 -16.57 8.74 -14.94
CA GLU A 220 -17.83 9.24 -15.51
C GLU A 220 -18.62 10.07 -14.50
N LYS A 221 -18.66 9.66 -13.23
CA LYS A 221 -19.27 10.44 -12.14
C LYS A 221 -18.54 11.76 -11.90
N MET A 222 -17.21 11.75 -11.88
CA MET A 222 -16.39 12.95 -11.71
C MET A 222 -16.62 13.94 -12.87
N LEU A 223 -16.60 13.47 -14.12
CA LEU A 223 -16.88 14.29 -15.30
C LEU A 223 -18.28 14.91 -15.25
N LYS A 224 -19.30 14.12 -14.96
CA LYS A 224 -20.67 14.63 -14.78
C LYS A 224 -20.74 15.71 -13.70
N ASN A 225 -20.03 15.53 -12.58
CA ASN A 225 -19.98 16.53 -11.51
C ASN A 225 -19.27 17.82 -11.95
N LEU A 226 -18.23 17.75 -12.79
CA LEU A 226 -17.58 18.93 -13.37
C LEU A 226 -18.54 19.67 -14.30
N ASP A 227 -19.24 18.95 -15.19
CA ASP A 227 -20.20 19.54 -16.13
C ASP A 227 -21.36 20.27 -15.43
N GLU A 228 -21.90 19.67 -14.37
CA GLU A 228 -23.01 20.25 -13.60
C GLU A 228 -22.62 21.51 -12.81
N ASN A 229 -21.36 21.60 -12.35
CA ASN A 229 -20.89 22.70 -11.52
C ASN A 229 -20.18 23.83 -12.29
N PHE A 230 -19.76 23.59 -13.54
CA PHE A 230 -19.03 24.57 -14.35
C PHE A 230 -19.68 24.92 -15.70
N GLY A 231 -20.80 24.26 -16.08
CA GLY A 231 -21.79 24.80 -17.01
C GLY A 231 -21.30 25.25 -18.41
N LYS A 232 -21.25 24.29 -19.34
CA LYS A 232 -21.75 24.33 -20.74
C LYS A 232 -21.31 25.39 -21.77
N ASP A 233 -20.47 26.38 -21.48
CA ASP A 233 -20.11 27.39 -22.49
C ASP A 233 -18.76 27.18 -23.21
N GLN A 234 -18.01 26.09 -22.95
CA GLN A 234 -16.67 25.93 -23.54
C GLN A 234 -16.35 24.62 -24.27
N TYR A 235 -17.20 23.60 -24.23
CA TYR A 235 -16.92 22.32 -24.92
C TYR A 235 -17.83 22.12 -26.15
N HIS A 236 -17.52 22.86 -27.22
CA HIS A 236 -17.97 22.50 -28.56
C HIS A 236 -17.05 21.41 -29.12
N PHE A 237 -17.51 20.16 -29.08
CA PHE A 237 -16.90 19.08 -29.84
C PHE A 237 -17.38 19.15 -31.30
N ASN A 238 -16.43 19.28 -32.23
CA ASN A 238 -16.61 18.96 -33.66
C ASN A 238 -16.44 17.47 -33.89
#